data_AF-A0A662MYH8-F1
#
_entry.id   AF-A0A662MYH8-F1
#
_cell.length_a   1.000
_cell.length_b   1.000
_cell.length_c   1.000
_cell.angle_alpha   90.00
_cell.angle_beta   90.00
_cell.angle_gamma   90.00
#
_symmetry.space_group_name_H-M   'P 1'
#
loop_
_entity.id
_entity.type
_entity.pdbx_description
1 polymer ?
#
loop_
_entity_poly.entity_id
_entity_poly.type
_entity_poly.pdbx_seq_one_letter_code
_entity_poly.pdbx_strand_id
1 'polypeptide(L)'
;MLKESLCIGCGICAKACPFNAISIFEEEVRKIVFEPAKCSECEYECNDACPTHAIDGKPDDATLLFEYAHCARCGKKLKHVLKEAEYLSKKLESMGEDSQIAYLCDECKRKKIFDVATKYEGYLG
;
A
#
# COMPACT_ATOMS: atom_id res chain seq x y z
N MET A 1 10.70 -8.32 -15.52
CA MET A 1 11.12 -6.93 -15.63
C MET A 1 10.25 -6.07 -14.72
N LEU A 2 10.89 -5.15 -14.01
CA LEU A 2 10.27 -4.24 -13.04
C LEU A 2 9.98 -2.87 -13.71
N LYS A 3 8.76 -2.39 -13.56
CA LYS A 3 8.31 -1.05 -13.98
C LYS A 3 8.20 -0.17 -12.74
N GLU A 4 9.30 0.47 -12.36
CA GLU A 4 9.42 1.22 -11.09
C GLU A 4 8.34 2.30 -10.92
N SER A 5 7.94 2.96 -12.01
CA SER A 5 6.91 4.01 -12.00
C SER A 5 5.52 3.50 -11.59
N LEU A 6 5.23 2.21 -11.79
CA LEU A 6 3.98 1.57 -11.40
C LEU A 6 4.03 0.98 -9.99
N CYS A 7 5.21 0.85 -9.40
CA CYS A 7 5.35 0.30 -8.06
C CYS A 7 4.82 1.30 -7.01
N ILE A 8 3.87 0.85 -6.20
CA ILE A 8 3.25 1.66 -5.13
C ILE A 8 3.82 1.37 -3.75
N GLY A 9 4.82 0.48 -3.64
CA GLY A 9 5.49 0.20 -2.38
C GLY A 9 4.67 -0.59 -1.34
N CYS A 10 3.63 -1.32 -1.77
CA CYS A 10 2.76 -2.10 -0.86
C CYS A 10 3.42 -3.37 -0.30
N GLY A 11 4.44 -3.90 -0.99
CA GLY A 11 5.23 -5.02 -0.50
C GLY A 11 4.57 -6.40 -0.57
N ILE A 12 3.39 -6.53 -1.18
CA ILE A 12 2.70 -7.81 -1.29
C ILE A 12 3.50 -8.86 -2.08
N CYS A 13 4.28 -8.42 -3.08
CA CYS A 13 5.15 -9.28 -3.88
C CYS A 13 6.25 -9.97 -3.04
N ALA A 14 6.76 -9.30 -2.00
CA ALA A 14 7.73 -9.90 -1.08
C ALA A 14 7.12 -11.04 -0.27
N LYS A 15 5.86 -10.90 0.16
CA LYS A 15 5.13 -11.97 0.87
C LYS A 15 4.78 -13.14 -0.05
N ALA A 16 4.52 -12.85 -1.32
CA ALA A 16 4.18 -13.87 -2.32
C ALA A 16 5.39 -14.65 -2.82
N CYS A 17 6.60 -14.09 -2.76
CA CYS A 17 7.80 -14.74 -3.32
C CYS A 17 8.28 -15.89 -2.43
N PRO A 18 8.24 -17.16 -2.90
CA PRO A 18 8.67 -18.31 -2.09
C PRO A 18 10.18 -18.36 -1.84
N PHE A 19 10.97 -17.62 -2.63
CA PHE A 19 12.43 -17.62 -2.56
C PHE A 19 13.02 -16.40 -1.84
N ASN A 20 12.18 -15.51 -1.29
CA ASN A 20 12.62 -14.26 -0.67
C ASN A 20 13.52 -13.43 -1.61
N ALA A 21 13.22 -13.43 -2.91
CA ALA A 21 13.94 -12.63 -3.90
C ALA A 21 13.56 -11.14 -3.85
N ILE A 22 12.57 -10.79 -3.03
CA ILE A 22 12.12 -9.43 -2.79
C ILE A 22 12.06 -9.23 -1.28
N SER A 23 12.80 -8.26 -0.77
CA SER A 23 12.91 -7.95 0.65
C SER A 23 12.33 -6.56 0.96
N ILE A 24 11.73 -6.41 2.14
CA ILE A 24 11.19 -5.13 2.62
C ILE A 24 11.89 -4.77 3.93
N PHE A 25 12.31 -3.51 4.02
CA PHE A 25 12.86 -2.93 5.24
C PHE A 25 12.01 -1.71 5.62
N GLU A 26 11.59 -1.67 6.88
CA GLU A 26 10.70 -0.64 7.43
C GLU A 26 11.48 0.22 8.44
N GLU A 27 11.99 1.36 8.00
CA GLU A 27 12.76 2.29 8.84
C GLU A 27 12.12 3.69 8.82
N GLU A 28 12.88 4.75 8.55
CA GLU A 28 12.37 6.09 8.29
C GLU A 28 11.59 6.15 6.98
N VAL A 29 12.05 5.39 5.98
CA VAL A 29 11.36 5.13 4.71
C VAL A 29 11.18 3.63 4.52
N ARG A 30 10.19 3.23 3.71
CA ARG A 30 10.08 1.84 3.28
C ARG A 30 11.03 1.60 2.11
N LYS A 31 11.91 0.62 2.25
CA LYS A 31 12.83 0.17 1.21
C LYS A 31 12.42 -1.20 0.69
N ILE A 32 12.28 -1.34 -0.62
CA ILE A 32 12.04 -2.64 -1.29
C ILE A 32 13.26 -2.96 -2.15
N VAL A 33 13.85 -4.14 -1.91
CA VAL A 33 15.04 -4.62 -2.62
C VAL A 33 14.66 -5.85 -3.44
N PHE A 34 14.98 -5.83 -4.73
CA PHE A 34 14.78 -6.92 -5.66
C PHE A 34 16.13 -7.57 -5.97
N GLU A 35 16.27 -8.86 -5.65
CA GLU A 35 17.50 -9.64 -5.81
C GLU A 35 17.25 -10.75 -6.84
N PRO A 36 17.36 -10.48 -8.16
CA PRO A 36 17.10 -11.48 -9.20
C PRO A 36 17.98 -12.73 -9.09
N ALA A 37 19.14 -12.64 -8.46
CA ALA A 37 19.98 -13.80 -8.17
C ALA A 37 19.29 -14.86 -7.29
N LYS A 38 18.35 -14.45 -6.42
CA LYS A 38 17.53 -15.36 -5.58
C LYS A 38 16.27 -15.85 -6.30
N CYS A 39 15.86 -15.19 -7.38
CA CYS A 39 14.66 -15.55 -8.14
C CYS A 39 14.91 -16.83 -8.95
N SER A 40 14.24 -17.90 -8.52
CA SER A 40 14.31 -19.27 -9.05
C SER A 40 12.96 -19.72 -9.64
N GLU A 41 12.89 -20.94 -10.16
CA GLU A 41 11.70 -21.49 -10.82
C GLU A 41 10.48 -21.55 -9.88
N CYS A 42 9.45 -20.77 -10.23
CA CYS A 42 8.13 -20.69 -9.58
C CYS A 42 7.09 -20.27 -10.63
N GLU A 43 5.83 -20.11 -10.21
CA GLU A 43 4.74 -19.66 -11.08
C GLU A 43 4.60 -18.12 -11.12
N TYR A 44 5.56 -17.37 -10.56
CA TYR A 44 5.55 -15.91 -10.49
C TYR A 44 4.37 -15.31 -9.73
N GLU A 45 4.04 -15.88 -8.58
CA GLU A 45 2.98 -15.44 -7.67
C GLU A 45 3.16 -13.97 -7.25
N CYS A 46 4.40 -13.48 -7.24
CA CYS A 46 4.72 -12.07 -6.99
C CYS A 46 4.17 -11.11 -8.06
N ASN A 47 4.00 -11.56 -9.30
CA ASN A 47 3.43 -10.79 -10.40
C ASN A 47 1.91 -10.73 -10.27
N ASP A 48 1.27 -11.88 -10.00
CA ASP A 48 -0.18 -11.99 -9.81
C ASP A 48 -0.67 -11.20 -8.60
N ALA A 49 0.12 -11.21 -7.52
CA ALA A 49 -0.19 -10.42 -6.33
C ALA A 49 -0.05 -8.91 -6.55
N CYS A 50 0.65 -8.45 -7.59
CA CYS A 50 0.95 -7.04 -7.80
C CYS A 50 -0.29 -6.28 -8.33
N PRO A 51 -0.93 -5.41 -7.51
CA PRO A 51 -2.19 -4.75 -7.91
C PRO A 51 -2.04 -3.76 -9.06
N THR A 52 -0.81 -3.33 -9.37
CA THR A 52 -0.51 -2.38 -10.44
C THR A 52 0.24 -3.01 -11.61
N HIS A 53 0.47 -4.33 -11.57
CA HIS A 53 1.25 -5.05 -12.58
C HIS A 53 2.62 -4.41 -12.83
N ALA A 54 3.27 -3.96 -11.76
CA ALA A 54 4.59 -3.35 -11.81
C ALA A 54 5.71 -4.38 -12.10
N ILE A 55 5.44 -5.67 -12.00
CA ILE A 55 6.40 -6.74 -12.25
C ILE A 55 5.81 -7.69 -13.29
N ASP A 56 6.63 -8.10 -14.25
CA ASP A 56 6.25 -9.04 -15.31
C ASP A 56 7.42 -10.00 -15.62
N GLY A 57 7.25 -11.29 -15.32
CA GLY A 57 8.34 -12.27 -15.26
C GLY A 57 9.32 -12.01 -14.11
N LYS A 58 10.59 -12.41 -14.29
CA LYS A 58 11.67 -12.18 -13.32
C LYS A 58 11.96 -10.68 -13.15
N PRO A 59 11.90 -10.10 -11.93
CA PRO A 59 12.20 -8.68 -11.73
C PRO A 59 13.68 -8.38 -12.00
N ASP A 60 13.97 -7.11 -12.30
CA ASP A 60 15.35 -6.61 -12.43
C ASP A 60 15.98 -6.40 -11.04
N ASP A 61 17.30 -6.24 -10.99
CA ASP A 61 17.97 -5.80 -9.76
C ASP A 61 17.64 -4.33 -9.50
N ALA A 62 16.98 -4.06 -8.39
CA ALA A 62 16.50 -2.72 -8.07
C ALA A 62 16.34 -2.51 -6.57
N THR A 63 16.54 -1.26 -6.14
CA THR A 63 16.20 -0.80 -4.79
C THR A 63 15.30 0.42 -4.89
N LEU A 64 14.07 0.29 -4.38
CA LEU A 64 13.06 1.35 -4.39
C LEU A 64 12.83 1.88 -2.97
N LEU A 65 12.68 3.19 -2.85
CA LEU A 65 12.42 3.90 -1.60
C LEU A 65 11.06 4.59 -1.65
N PHE A 66 10.29 4.49 -0.57
CA PHE A 66 8.94 5.04 -0.48
C PHE A 66 8.73 5.75 0.86
N GLU A 67 8.24 6.99 0.78
CA GLU A 67 7.85 7.79 1.93
C GLU A 67 6.54 7.28 2.55
N TYR A 68 6.48 7.26 3.88
CA TYR A 68 5.25 6.88 4.58
C TYR A 68 4.15 7.92 4.40
N ALA A 69 2.92 7.43 4.26
CA ALA A 69 1.75 8.29 4.39
C ALA A 69 1.60 8.74 5.85
N HIS A 70 0.99 9.91 6.04
CA HIS A 70 0.66 10.44 7.36
C HIS A 70 -0.83 10.69 7.46
N CYS A 71 -1.39 10.45 8.66
CA CYS A 71 -2.80 10.62 8.91
C CYS A 71 -3.22 12.07 8.65
N ALA A 72 -4.13 12.30 7.69
CA ALA A 72 -4.60 13.64 7.34
C ALA A 72 -5.30 14.37 8.50
N ARG A 73 -5.79 13.63 9.52
CA ARG A 73 -6.45 14.22 10.70
C ARG A 73 -5.50 14.51 11.87
N CYS A 74 -4.51 13.65 12.14
CA CYS A 74 -3.69 13.77 13.36
C CYS A 74 -2.18 13.75 13.12
N GLY A 75 -1.72 13.65 11.86
CA GLY A 75 -0.31 13.63 11.50
C GLY A 75 0.44 12.34 11.84
N LYS A 76 -0.19 11.35 12.49
CA LYS A 76 0.46 10.06 12.83
C LYS A 76 0.93 9.33 11.56
N LYS A 77 2.18 8.84 11.55
CA LYS A 77 2.72 7.95 10.51
C LYS A 77 1.80 6.74 10.31
N LEU A 78 1.44 6.45 9.07
CA LEU A 78 0.61 5.30 8.70
C LEU A 78 1.51 4.07 8.44
N LYS A 79 0.87 2.89 8.39
CA LYS A 79 1.58 1.61 8.11
C LYS A 79 1.90 1.44 6.61
N HIS A 80 1.27 2.23 5.76
CA HIS A 80 1.42 2.19 4.32
C HIS A 80 2.09 3.47 3.81
N VAL A 81 2.64 3.39 2.62
CA VAL A 81 3.37 4.49 1.98
C VAL A 81 2.43 5.42 1.22
N LEU A 82 2.89 6.62 0.87
CA LEU A 82 2.06 7.64 0.21
C LEU A 82 1.46 7.13 -1.10
N LYS A 83 2.28 6.49 -1.96
CA LYS A 83 1.80 5.92 -3.23
C LYS A 83 0.74 4.83 -3.04
N GLU A 84 0.84 4.04 -1.98
CA GLU A 84 -0.16 3.03 -1.62
C GLU A 84 -1.47 3.71 -1.16
N ALA A 85 -1.38 4.79 -0.37
CA ALA A 85 -2.55 5.58 0.02
C ALA A 85 -3.25 6.20 -1.21
N GLU A 86 -2.50 6.76 -2.15
CA GLU A 86 -3.02 7.31 -3.41
C GLU A 86 -3.73 6.26 -4.26
N TYR A 87 -3.14 5.08 -4.39
CA TYR A 87 -3.76 3.95 -5.09
C TYR A 87 -5.08 3.55 -4.43
N LEU A 88 -5.08 3.40 -3.10
CA LEU A 88 -6.29 3.05 -2.34
C LEU A 88 -7.36 4.15 -2.43
N SER A 89 -6.97 5.42 -2.39
CA SER A 89 -7.89 6.56 -2.55
C SER A 89 -8.65 6.46 -3.86
N LYS A 90 -7.94 6.31 -4.99
CA LYS A 90 -8.55 6.17 -6.31
C LYS A 90 -9.44 4.93 -6.41
N LYS A 91 -9.03 3.82 -5.77
CA LYS A 91 -9.83 2.59 -5.74
C LYS A 91 -11.15 2.79 -4.99
N LEU A 92 -11.11 3.43 -3.81
CA LEU A 92 -12.30 3.77 -3.04
C LEU A 92 -13.23 4.71 -3.83
N GLU A 93 -12.69 5.73 -4.49
CA GLU A 93 -13.48 6.64 -5.36
C GLU A 93 -14.20 5.87 -6.47
N SER A 94 -13.52 4.93 -7.12
CA SER A 94 -14.12 4.10 -8.17
C SER A 94 -15.24 3.19 -7.67
N MET A 95 -15.29 2.93 -6.36
CA MET A 95 -16.32 2.14 -5.69
C MET A 95 -17.44 3.01 -5.10
N GLY A 96 -17.38 4.34 -5.24
CA GLY A 96 -18.34 5.27 -4.62
C GLY A 96 -18.13 5.46 -3.12
N GLU A 97 -16.96 5.07 -2.60
CA GLU A 97 -16.62 5.13 -1.19
C GLU A 97 -15.85 6.41 -0.83
N ASP A 98 -15.80 6.73 0.46
CA ASP A 98 -15.07 7.89 0.97
C ASP A 98 -13.55 7.66 0.90
N SER A 99 -12.93 8.27 -0.12
CA SER A 99 -11.51 8.09 -0.45
C SER A 99 -10.54 8.64 0.58
N GLN A 100 -10.98 9.63 1.37
CA GLN A 100 -10.16 10.22 2.41
C GLN A 100 -9.79 9.19 3.50
N ILE A 101 -10.55 8.10 3.60
CA ILE A 101 -10.25 6.99 4.52
C ILE A 101 -8.86 6.37 4.22
N ALA A 102 -8.37 6.41 2.98
CA ALA A 102 -7.04 5.92 2.63
C ALA A 102 -5.91 6.68 3.35
N TYR A 103 -6.17 7.91 3.79
CA TYR A 103 -5.23 8.80 4.47
C TYR A 103 -5.49 8.92 5.97
N LEU A 104 -6.31 8.06 6.57
CA LEU A 104 -6.59 8.09 8.00
C LEU A 104 -5.96 6.90 8.74
N CYS A 105 -5.50 7.13 9.96
CA CYS A 105 -5.14 6.04 10.87
C CYS A 105 -6.41 5.37 11.43
N ASP A 106 -6.29 4.12 11.92
CA ASP A 106 -7.43 3.33 12.41
C ASP A 106 -8.23 4.01 13.53
N GLU A 107 -7.56 4.78 14.39
CA GLU A 107 -8.20 5.57 15.44
C GLU A 107 -9.04 6.72 14.85
N CYS A 108 -8.50 7.44 13.87
CA CYS A 108 -9.21 8.55 13.21
C CYS A 108 -10.35 8.06 12.32
N LYS A 109 -10.21 6.87 11.70
CA LYS A 109 -11.30 6.19 10.99
C LYS A 109 -12.46 5.87 11.94
N ARG A 110 -12.17 5.26 13.08
CA ARG A 110 -13.19 4.97 14.11
C ARG A 110 -13.89 6.24 14.59
N LYS A 111 -13.13 7.30 14.92
CA LYS A 111 -13.70 8.60 15.30
C LYS A 111 -14.63 9.16 14.23
N LYS A 112 -14.25 9.08 12.94
CA LYS A 112 -15.11 9.53 11.83
C LYS A 112 -16.45 8.79 11.79
N ILE A 113 -16.47 7.48 12.06
CA ILE A 113 -17.72 6.69 12.14
C ILE A 113 -18.59 7.17 13.31
N PHE A 114 -17.99 7.37 14.49
CA PHE A 114 -18.71 7.93 15.64
C PHE A 114 -19.28 9.33 15.35
N ASP A 115 -18.48 10.20 14.72
CA ASP A 115 -18.90 11.55 14.34
C ASP A 115 -20.14 11.51 13.40
N VAL A 116 -20.25 10.50 12.53
CA VAL A 116 -21.42 10.29 11.66
C VAL A 116 -22.63 9.78 12.45
N ALA A 117 -22.43 8.81 13.34
CA ALA A 117 -23.51 8.25 14.16
C ALA A 117 -24.17 9.33 15.04
N THR A 118 -23.37 10.17 15.71
CA THR A 118 -23.87 11.28 16.54
C THR A 118 -24.64 12.31 15.71
N LYS A 119 -24.19 12.61 14.49
CA LYS A 119 -24.94 13.52 13.58
C LYS A 119 -26.29 12.94 13.21
N TYR A 120 -26.34 11.64 12.91
CA TYR A 120 -27.59 10.95 12.58
C TYR A 120 -28.58 10.99 13.74
N GLU A 121 -28.14 10.68 14.96
CA GLU A 121 -28.97 10.81 16.16
C GLU A 121 -29.49 12.23 16.35
N GLY A 122 -28.65 13.24 16.09
CA GLY A 122 -29.03 14.65 16.14
C GLY A 122 -30.03 15.09 15.08
N TYR A 123 -30.20 14.38 13.97
CA TYR A 123 -31.24 14.66 12.96
C TYR A 123 -32.60 14.08 13.33
N LEU A 124 -32.65 13.12 14.25
CA LEU A 124 -33.88 12.43 14.66
C LEU A 124 -34.53 13.02 15.91
N GLY A 125 -33.83 13.88 16.65
CA GLY A 125 -34.35 14.64 17.80
C GLY A 125 -34.75 16.06 17.42
#